data_AF-A0AA37B355-F1
#
_entry.id   AF-A0AA37B355-F1
#
_cell.length_a   1.000
_cell.length_b   1.000
_cell.length_c   1.000
_cell.angle_alpha   90.00
_cell.angle_beta   90.00
_cell.angle_gamma   90.00
#
_symmetry.space_group_name_H-M   'P 1'
#
loop_
_entity.id
_entity.type
_entity.pdbx_description
1 polymer ?
#
loop_
_entity_poly.entity_id
_entity_poly.type
_entity_poly.pdbx_seq_one_letter_code
_entity_poly.pdbx_strand_id
1 'polypeptide(L)' 'MQQLYIAFERLSGFLSKEKTVYLSFQGSVKEAEEHLRSDEFDSFLSTSKGLNPRIVTTKH' A
#
# COMPACT_ATOMS: atom_id res chain seq x y z
N MET A 1 -9.56 18.46 -3.02
CA MET A 1 -8.34 17.63 -3.04
C MET A 1 -8.77 16.18 -3.22
N GLN A 2 -8.13 15.44 -4.12
CA GLN A 2 -8.45 14.02 -4.35
C GLN A 2 -7.71 13.18 -3.31
N GLN A 3 -8.39 12.23 -2.68
CA GLN A 3 -7.78 11.35 -1.67
C GLN A 3 -6.88 10.32 -2.35
N LEU A 4 -5.63 10.18 -1.88
CA LEU A 4 -4.70 9.16 -2.32
C LEU A 4 -4.69 7.98 -1.35
N TYR A 5 -4.43 6.79 -1.90
CA TYR A 5 -4.23 5.58 -1.14
C TYR A 5 -3.01 4.82 -1.66
N ILE A 6 -2.30 4.17 -0.75
CA ILE A 6 -1.32 3.14 -1.06
C ILE A 6 -2.03 1.79 -0.89
N ALA A 7 -2.22 1.09 -2.00
CA ALA A 7 -2.83 -0.23 -2.07
C ALA A 7 -1.74 -1.31 -2.12
N PHE A 8 -1.88 -2.38 -1.34
CA PHE A 8 -1.00 -3.56 -1.43
C PHE A 8 -1.76 -4.83 -1.09
N GLU A 9 -1.30 -5.97 -1.60
CA GLU A 9 -1.89 -7.28 -1.37
C GLU A 9 -1.30 -7.94 -0.13
N ARG A 10 -2.15 -8.47 0.75
CA ARG A 10 -1.73 -9.19 1.95
C ARG A 10 -2.28 -10.59 1.96
N LEU A 11 -1.45 -11.56 2.31
CA LEU A 11 -1.88 -12.95 2.54
C LEU A 11 -2.66 -13.04 3.87
N SER A 12 -3.96 -13.32 3.75
CA SER A 12 -4.84 -13.68 4.87
C SER A 12 -4.84 -15.20 5.05
N GLY A 13 -4.73 -15.70 6.29
CA GLY A 13 -4.37 -17.10 6.59
C GLY A 13 -5.26 -18.25 6.06
N PHE A 14 -4.73 -19.46 6.28
CA PHE A 14 -5.18 -20.85 6.07
C PHE A 14 -5.83 -21.29 4.73
N LEU A 15 -6.54 -20.43 4.01
CA LEU A 15 -7.13 -20.72 2.68
C LEU A 15 -6.85 -19.58 1.67
N SER A 16 -5.72 -18.91 1.89
CA SER A 16 -5.19 -17.68 1.27
C SER A 16 -5.92 -17.12 0.05
N LYS A 17 -6.90 -16.27 0.31
CA LYS A 17 -7.31 -15.21 -0.63
C LYS A 17 -6.46 -13.98 -0.39
N GLU A 18 -5.91 -13.41 -1.45
CA GLU A 18 -5.25 -12.11 -1.40
C GLU A 18 -6.27 -11.04 -1.01
N LYS A 19 -5.95 -10.25 0.00
CA LYS A 19 -6.77 -9.09 0.40
C LYS A 19 -6.00 -7.83 0.09
N THR A 20 -6.58 -6.94 -0.72
CA THR A 20 -6.04 -5.60 -0.92
C THR A 20 -6.27 -4.75 0.33
N VAL A 21 -5.19 -4.19 0.86
CA VAL A 21 -5.18 -3.23 1.96
C VAL A 21 -4.98 -1.85 1.35
N TYR A 22 -5.76 -0.87 1.82
CA TYR A 22 -5.67 0.52 1.38
C TYR A 22 -5.26 1.41 2.55
N LEU A 23 -4.08 2.00 2.49
CA LEU A 23 -3.61 3.01 3.44
C LEU A 23 -3.88 4.40 2.87
N SER A 24 -4.55 5.27 3.62
CA SER A 24 -4.72 6.66 3.22
C SER A 24 -3.38 7.39 3.24
N PHE A 25 -3.06 8.09 2.15
CA PHE A 25 -1.90 8.96 2.06
C PHE A 25 -2.35 10.41 1.95
N GLN A 26 -1.72 11.30 2.74
CA GLN A 26 -1.94 12.73 2.67
C GLN A 26 -0.72 13.37 2.02
N GLY A 27 -0.92 13.98 0.86
CA GLY A 27 0.14 14.60 0.08
C GLY A 27 -0.13 14.53 -1.41
N SER A 28 0.91 14.80 -2.18
CA SER A 28 0.96 14.67 -3.63
C SER A 28 1.26 13.23 -4.05
N VAL A 29 1.01 12.93 -5.33
CA VAL A 29 1.39 11.64 -5.93
C VAL A 29 2.90 11.42 -5.84
N LYS A 30 3.70 12.48 -6.03
CA LYS A 30 5.16 12.41 -5.96
C LYS A 30 5.66 12.01 -4.58
N GLU A 31 5.09 12.58 -3.52
CA GLU A 31 5.44 12.20 -2.14
C GLU A 31 5.04 10.75 -1.83
N ALA A 32 3.91 10.27 -2.36
CA ALA A 32 3.52 8.87 -2.23
C ALA A 32 4.48 7.92 -2.98
N GLU A 33 4.98 8.32 -4.15
CA GLU A 33 5.98 7.56 -4.92
C GLU A 33 7.33 7.51 -4.21
N GLU A 34 7.75 8.62 -3.61
CA GLU A 34 8.97 8.67 -2.80
C GLU A 34 8.81 7.80 -1.54
N HIS A 35 7.66 7.85 -0.87
CA HIS A 35 7.38 7.00 0.28
C HIS A 35 7.40 5.50 -0.09
N LEU A 36 6.84 5.13 -1.25
CA LEU A 36 6.88 3.75 -1.76
C LEU A 36 8.30 3.22 -1.99
N ARG A 37 9.27 4.09 -2.21
CA ARG A 37 10.69 3.74 -2.43
C ARG A 37 11.54 3.89 -1.17
N SER A 38 10.92 4.22 -0.04
CA SER A 38 11.63 4.42 1.22
C SER A 38 11.89 3.09 1.93
N ASP A 39 13.05 2.97 2.57
CA ASP A 39 13.41 1.80 3.38
C ASP A 39 12.41 1.56 4.53
N GLU A 40 11.78 2.63 5.02
CA GLU A 40 10.73 2.57 6.04
C GLU A 40 9.49 1.82 5.52
N PHE A 41 9.03 2.17 4.31
CA PHE A 41 7.87 1.52 3.71
C PHE A 41 8.18 0.07 3.32
N ASP A 42 9.39 -0.22 2.81
CA ASP A 42 9.82 -1.59 2.52
C ASP A 42 9.84 -2.46 3.78
N SER A 43 10.34 -1.91 4.90
CA SER A 43 10.32 -2.60 6.20
C SER A 43 8.89 -2.87 6.67
N PHE A 44 7.98 -1.89 6.51
CA PHE A 44 6.56 -2.05 6.80
C PHE A 44 5.90 -3.12 5.93
N LEU A 45 6.19 -3.12 4.62
CA LEU A 45 5.62 -4.07 3.66
C LEU A 45 6.08 -5.49 3.97
N SER A 46 7.36 -5.68 4.26
CA SER A 46 7.92 -6.98 4.68
C SER A 46 7.28 -7.49 5.98
N THR A 47 7.18 -6.64 6.99
CA THR A 47 6.56 -6.98 8.29
C THR A 47 5.09 -7.36 8.14
N SER A 48 4.36 -6.65 7.29
CA SER A 48 2.94 -6.88 7.05
C SER A 48 2.65 -8.06 6.11
N LYS A 49 3.69 -8.66 5.49
CA LYS A 49 3.59 -9.62 4.39
C LYS A 49 2.78 -9.06 3.21
N GLY A 50 3.01 -7.78 2.94
CA GLY A 50 2.44 -7.06 1.81
C GLY A 50 3.21 -7.33 0.51
N LEU A 51 2.52 -7.26 -0.62
CA LEU A 51 3.08 -7.41 -1.97
C LEU A 51 2.43 -6.39 -2.92
N ASN A 52 3.09 -6.11 -4.04
CA ASN A 52 2.59 -5.28 -5.15
C ASN A 52 2.03 -3.90 -4.71
N PRO A 53 2.80 -3.08 -3.98
CA PRO A 53 2.32 -1.81 -3.50
C PRO A 53 2.16 -0.82 -4.67
N ARG A 54 1.05 -0.08 -4.70
CA ARG A 54 0.68 0.83 -5.80
C ARG A 54 -0.16 2.00 -5.30
N ILE A 55 -0.05 3.15 -5.96
CA ILE A 55 -0.85 4.34 -5.62
C ILE A 55 -2.18 4.28 -6.37
N VAL A 56 -3.28 4.50 -5.66
CA VAL A 56 -4.62 4.56 -6.24
C VAL A 56 -5.38 5.75 -5.67
N THR A 57 -6.32 6.28 -6.45
CA THR A 57 -7.23 7.36 -6.02
C THR A 57 -8.62 6.83 -5.61
N THR A 58 -8.87 5.54 -5.81
CA THR A 58 -10.13 4.85 -5.53
C THR A 58 -9.89 3.55 -4.78
N LYS A 59 -10.75 3.24 -3.80
CA LYS A 59 -10.78 1.93 -3.14
C LYS A 59 -11.60 0.98 -4.00
N HIS A 60 -11.06 -0.19 -4.32
CA HIS A 60 -11.74 -1.25 -5.06
C HIS A 60 -11.97 -2.48 -4.18
#